data_AF-M7SXV4-F1
#
_entry.id   AF-M7SXV4-F1
#
_cell.length_a   1.000
_cell.length_b   1.000
_cell.length_c   1.000
_cell.angle_alpha   90.00
_cell.angle_beta   90.00
_cell.angle_gamma   90.00
#
_symmetry.space_group_name_H-M   'P 1'
#
loop_
_entity.id
_entity.type
_entity.pdbx_description
1 polymer ?
#
loop_
_entity_poly.entity_id
_entity_poly.type
_entity_poly.pdbx_seq_one_letter_code
_entity_poly.pdbx_strand_id
1 'polypeptide(L)'
;MTEGLSVGRIQAGFAQAAQELTIAAANLNFDFSLVKLEAPSEYQAIGNFLTPSRVRAAETGPLHATARRLGALFEGVCPEAPNLIKAYGTRASEISREMSEVDSDGGSGQNRNWIRTEYGGIDATSIWAAATSSKAALPMHLLACIIARMWSHTEATSIWVEVVAERKVEIKSRFEEVGDVPVAWVSAIQQDITREQLSKWDASARAWLQTADKARQRQYKQFLLIIKNLSIAIHQDGTSLYSNVIYVWKSALDAMEGLVSGTPF
;
A
#
# COMPACT_ATOMS: atom_id res chain seq x y z
N MET A 1 18.16 12.48 -47.85
CA MET A 1 17.01 11.56 -47.86
C MET A 1 16.65 11.29 -46.43
N THR A 2 15.58 11.95 -45.97
CA THR A 2 15.01 11.88 -44.62
C THR A 2 14.05 10.71 -44.56
N GLU A 3 14.38 9.63 -43.85
CA GLU A 3 13.39 8.63 -43.45
C GLU A 3 12.81 9.06 -42.11
N GLY A 4 11.62 9.65 -42.16
CA GLY A 4 10.82 9.91 -40.97
C GLY A 4 10.29 8.58 -40.43
N LEU A 5 10.70 8.22 -39.21
CA LEU A 5 10.07 7.17 -38.42
C LEU A 5 8.57 7.46 -38.34
N SER A 6 7.78 6.61 -39.00
CA SER A 6 6.34 6.78 -39.15
C SER A 6 5.63 6.61 -37.81
N VAL A 7 5.17 7.74 -37.26
CA VAL A 7 4.31 7.82 -36.05
C VAL A 7 3.09 6.91 -36.16
N GLY A 8 2.58 6.66 -37.37
CA GLY A 8 1.44 5.77 -37.62
C GLY A 8 1.71 4.29 -37.35
N ARG A 9 2.96 3.81 -37.50
CA ARG A 9 3.32 2.41 -37.17
C ARG A 9 3.38 2.17 -35.66
N ILE A 10 3.82 3.17 -34.90
CA ILE A 10 3.88 3.11 -33.43
C ILE A 10 2.45 3.11 -32.85
N GLN A 11 1.56 3.96 -33.38
CA GLN A 11 0.15 3.98 -32.97
C GLN A 11 -0.59 2.69 -33.31
N ALA A 12 -0.31 2.08 -34.47
CA ALA A 12 -0.90 0.82 -34.88
C ALA A 12 -0.43 -0.36 -34.01
N GLY A 13 0.87 -0.42 -33.66
CA GLY A 13 1.41 -1.41 -32.74
C GLY A 13 0.78 -1.33 -31.34
N PHE A 14 0.61 -0.11 -30.82
CA PHE A 14 -0.05 0.15 -29.53
C PHE A 14 -1.52 -0.28 -29.53
N ALA A 15 -2.26 0.01 -30.61
CA ALA A 15 -3.66 -0.40 -30.74
C ALA A 15 -3.79 -1.93 -30.80
N GLN A 16 -2.90 -2.61 -31.53
CA GLN A 16 -2.93 -4.07 -31.67
C GLN A 16 -2.57 -4.78 -30.36
N ALA A 17 -1.53 -4.32 -29.65
CA ALA A 17 -1.15 -4.88 -28.36
C ALA A 17 -2.22 -4.67 -27.29
N ALA A 18 -2.85 -3.48 -27.26
CA ALA A 18 -4.01 -3.23 -26.39
C ALA A 18 -5.17 -4.18 -26.69
N GLN A 19 -5.37 -4.54 -27.96
CA GLN A 19 -6.43 -5.44 -28.40
C GLN A 19 -6.10 -6.91 -28.04
N GLU A 20 -4.86 -7.35 -28.22
CA GLU A 20 -4.40 -8.70 -27.81
C GLU A 20 -4.46 -8.90 -26.29
N LEU A 21 -4.02 -7.90 -25.51
CA LEU A 21 -4.16 -7.91 -24.06
C LEU A 21 -5.64 -7.97 -23.64
N THR A 22 -6.51 -7.21 -24.32
CA THR A 22 -7.95 -7.22 -24.05
C THR A 22 -8.57 -8.59 -24.36
N ILE A 23 -8.18 -9.25 -25.44
CA ILE A 23 -8.69 -10.57 -25.84
C ILE A 23 -8.19 -11.67 -24.88
N ALA A 24 -6.90 -11.67 -24.54
CA ALA A 24 -6.33 -12.64 -23.59
C ALA A 24 -6.99 -12.51 -22.20
N ALA A 25 -7.29 -11.28 -21.78
CA ALA A 25 -7.92 -10.99 -20.50
C ALA A 25 -9.45 -11.20 -20.48
N ALA A 26 -10.16 -10.97 -21.58
CA ALA A 26 -11.62 -11.14 -21.66
C ALA A 26 -12.08 -12.58 -21.40
N ASN A 27 -11.20 -13.56 -21.65
CA ASN A 27 -11.45 -14.96 -21.31
C ASN A 27 -11.21 -15.29 -19.82
N LEU A 28 -10.69 -14.35 -19.01
CA LEU A 28 -10.24 -14.54 -17.64
C LEU A 28 -10.75 -13.42 -16.71
N ASN A 29 -12.04 -13.47 -16.38
CA ASN A 29 -12.66 -12.55 -15.41
C ASN A 29 -12.31 -12.92 -13.96
N PHE A 30 -11.03 -12.83 -13.59
CA PHE A 30 -10.58 -13.10 -12.23
C PHE A 30 -10.71 -11.86 -11.35
N ASP A 31 -11.61 -11.90 -10.37
CA ASP A 31 -11.69 -10.84 -9.36
C ASP A 31 -10.79 -11.15 -8.15
N PHE A 32 -9.69 -10.41 -8.02
CA PHE A 32 -8.77 -10.55 -6.88
C PHE A 32 -9.47 -10.31 -5.53
N SER A 33 -10.60 -9.58 -5.48
CA SER A 33 -11.32 -9.28 -4.24
C SER A 33 -11.92 -10.50 -3.52
N LEU A 34 -12.00 -11.66 -4.18
CA LEU A 34 -12.69 -12.85 -3.67
C LEU A 34 -11.80 -13.76 -2.79
N VAL A 35 -10.50 -13.50 -2.72
CA VAL A 35 -9.53 -14.38 -2.04
C VAL A 35 -9.05 -13.74 -0.75
N LYS A 36 -9.55 -14.26 0.38
CA LYS A 36 -9.04 -13.98 1.73
C LYS A 36 -7.94 -14.97 2.09
N LEU A 37 -6.83 -14.45 2.59
CA LEU A 37 -5.73 -15.24 3.16
C LEU A 37 -5.74 -15.14 4.69
N GLU A 38 -5.16 -16.15 5.34
CA GLU A 38 -4.88 -16.06 6.77
C GLU A 38 -3.78 -15.03 7.03
N ALA A 39 -3.99 -14.16 8.02
CA ALA A 39 -3.01 -13.16 8.39
C ALA A 39 -1.76 -13.83 8.99
N PRO A 40 -0.54 -13.34 8.67
CA PRO A 40 0.68 -13.81 9.31
C PRO A 40 0.61 -13.66 10.83
N SER A 41 1.29 -14.55 11.55
CA SER A 41 1.24 -14.65 13.02
C SER A 41 1.50 -13.31 13.73
N GLU A 42 2.39 -12.50 13.15
CA GLU A 42 2.80 -11.19 13.67
C GLU A 42 1.68 -10.16 13.63
N TYR A 43 0.70 -10.33 12.75
CA TYR A 43 -0.43 -9.40 12.55
C TYR A 43 -1.71 -9.89 13.22
N GLN A 44 -1.82 -11.17 13.57
CA GLN A 44 -3.05 -11.79 14.07
C GLN A 44 -3.71 -11.03 15.23
N ALA A 45 -2.89 -10.47 16.14
CA ALA A 45 -3.41 -9.74 17.29
C ALA A 45 -4.19 -8.47 16.88
N ILE A 46 -3.85 -7.83 15.76
CA ILE A 46 -4.52 -6.61 15.27
C ILE A 46 -6.01 -6.86 15.07
N GLY A 47 -6.38 -8.02 14.49
CA GLY A 47 -7.78 -8.39 14.26
C GLY A 47 -8.64 -8.38 15.52
N ASN A 48 -8.05 -8.69 16.68
CA ASN A 48 -8.74 -8.71 17.97
C ASN A 48 -9.00 -7.30 18.56
N PHE A 49 -8.21 -6.30 18.15
CA PHE A 49 -8.32 -4.92 18.63
C PHE A 49 -9.10 -4.01 17.67
N LEU A 50 -9.45 -4.51 16.49
CA LEU A 50 -10.32 -3.81 15.56
C LEU A 50 -11.80 -4.01 15.92
N THR A 51 -12.61 -2.98 15.66
CA THR A 51 -14.07 -3.11 15.78
C THR A 51 -14.58 -4.10 14.73
N PRO A 52 -15.71 -4.81 14.98
CA PRO A 52 -16.26 -5.77 14.02
C PRO A 52 -16.54 -5.17 12.64
N SER A 53 -16.89 -3.87 12.58
CA SER A 53 -17.07 -3.13 11.33
C SER A 53 -15.76 -2.98 10.56
N ARG A 54 -14.65 -2.64 11.24
CA ARG A 54 -13.31 -2.54 10.64
C ARG A 54 -12.79 -3.89 10.17
N VAL A 55 -12.99 -4.96 10.94
CA VAL A 55 -12.64 -6.32 10.51
C VAL A 55 -13.39 -6.67 9.22
N ARG A 56 -14.71 -6.45 9.17
CA ARG A 56 -15.50 -6.69 7.96
C ARG A 56 -15.00 -5.85 6.78
N ALA A 57 -14.71 -4.56 6.99
CA ALA A 57 -14.18 -3.67 5.95
C ALA A 57 -12.83 -4.15 5.36
N ALA A 58 -11.98 -4.73 6.21
CA ALA A 58 -10.66 -5.22 5.85
C ALA A 58 -10.65 -6.64 5.27
N GLU A 59 -11.63 -7.48 5.60
CA GLU A 59 -11.68 -8.88 5.13
C GLU A 59 -12.58 -9.10 3.92
N THR A 60 -13.67 -8.34 3.81
CA THR A 60 -14.66 -8.50 2.72
C THR A 60 -15.13 -7.17 2.12
N GLY A 61 -14.68 -6.06 2.68
CA GLY A 61 -15.11 -4.72 2.27
C GLY A 61 -14.23 -4.05 1.22
N PRO A 62 -14.44 -2.74 0.99
CA PRO A 62 -13.73 -2.00 -0.05
C PRO A 62 -12.23 -1.86 0.22
N LEU A 63 -11.78 -1.84 1.48
CA LEU A 63 -10.36 -1.83 1.80
C LEU A 63 -9.70 -3.17 1.45
N HIS A 64 -10.38 -4.29 1.68
CA HIS A 64 -9.93 -5.61 1.23
C HIS A 64 -9.69 -5.62 -0.29
N ALA A 65 -10.71 -5.21 -1.06
CA ALA A 65 -10.62 -5.17 -2.52
C ALA A 65 -9.48 -4.25 -3.00
N THR A 66 -9.29 -3.11 -2.33
CA THR A 66 -8.21 -2.16 -2.66
C THR A 66 -6.82 -2.77 -2.37
N ALA A 67 -6.65 -3.42 -1.22
CA ALA A 67 -5.40 -4.10 -0.85
C ALA A 67 -5.06 -5.24 -1.82
N ARG A 68 -6.05 -6.04 -2.22
CA ARG A 68 -5.90 -7.12 -3.23
C ARG A 68 -5.51 -6.56 -4.60
N ARG A 69 -6.21 -5.52 -5.07
CA ARG A 69 -5.94 -4.85 -6.34
C ARG A 69 -4.54 -4.24 -6.40
N LEU A 70 -4.16 -3.50 -5.36
CA LEU A 70 -2.82 -2.91 -5.25
C LEU A 70 -1.75 -4.01 -5.16
N GLY A 71 -1.97 -5.04 -4.35
CA GLY A 71 -1.05 -6.17 -4.23
C GLY A 71 -0.80 -6.86 -5.57
N ALA A 72 -1.85 -7.17 -6.33
CA ALA A 72 -1.74 -7.79 -7.65
C ALA A 72 -1.05 -6.88 -8.68
N LEU A 73 -1.34 -5.57 -8.66
CA LEU A 73 -0.76 -4.60 -9.59
C LEU A 73 0.76 -4.38 -9.35
N PHE A 74 1.23 -4.57 -8.12
CA PHE A 74 2.61 -4.30 -7.71
C PHE A 74 3.44 -5.53 -7.34
N GLU A 75 2.92 -6.75 -7.48
CA GLU A 75 3.56 -8.01 -7.05
C GLU A 75 5.01 -8.22 -7.54
N GLY A 76 5.36 -7.70 -8.72
CA GLY A 76 6.73 -7.79 -9.27
C GLY A 76 7.63 -6.57 -9.01
N VAL A 77 7.17 -5.58 -8.25
CA VAL A 77 7.93 -4.33 -7.97
C VAL A 77 8.22 -4.18 -6.48
N CYS A 78 7.46 -4.84 -5.61
CA CYS A 78 7.69 -4.82 -4.17
C CYS A 78 9.10 -5.33 -3.81
N PRO A 79 9.88 -4.57 -3.00
CA PRO A 79 11.11 -5.08 -2.40
C PRO A 79 10.88 -6.34 -1.56
N GLU A 80 11.86 -7.25 -1.56
CA GLU A 80 11.87 -8.39 -0.66
C GLU A 80 12.34 -7.94 0.73
N ALA A 81 11.39 -7.65 1.61
CA ALA A 81 11.68 -7.15 2.95
C ALA A 81 11.03 -8.02 4.06
N PRO A 82 11.34 -9.33 4.15
CA PRO A 82 10.66 -10.24 5.06
C PRO A 82 10.87 -9.90 6.53
N ASN A 83 12.07 -9.48 6.95
CA ASN A 83 12.34 -9.17 8.35
C ASN A 83 11.67 -7.86 8.78
N LEU A 84 11.61 -6.88 7.88
CA LEU A 84 10.89 -5.63 8.06
C LEU A 84 9.39 -5.88 8.19
N ILE A 85 8.81 -6.66 7.27
CA ILE A 85 7.39 -7.01 7.33
C ILE A 85 7.06 -7.74 8.64
N LYS A 86 7.94 -8.64 9.09
CA LYS A 86 7.81 -9.32 10.39
C LYS A 86 7.86 -8.33 11.55
N ALA A 87 8.91 -7.51 11.63
CA ALA A 87 9.11 -6.53 12.70
C ALA A 87 7.99 -5.49 12.74
N TYR A 88 7.51 -5.05 11.57
CA TYR A 88 6.38 -4.13 11.45
C TYR A 88 5.10 -4.74 12.00
N GLY A 89 4.78 -6.00 11.66
CA GLY A 89 3.62 -6.71 12.19
C GLY A 89 3.66 -6.84 13.70
N THR A 90 4.79 -7.31 14.25
CA THR A 90 4.98 -7.42 15.70
C THR A 90 4.77 -6.08 16.40
N ARG A 91 5.40 -5.01 15.88
CA ARG A 91 5.27 -3.66 16.46
C ARG A 91 3.85 -3.11 16.34
N ALA A 92 3.18 -3.32 15.21
CA ALA A 92 1.81 -2.88 15.00
C ALA A 92 0.85 -3.59 15.96
N SER A 93 1.03 -4.88 16.18
CA SER A 93 0.30 -5.67 17.17
C SER A 93 0.52 -5.20 18.61
N GLU A 94 1.76 -4.88 18.99
CA GLU A 94 2.08 -4.29 20.31
C GLU A 94 1.39 -2.94 20.53
N ILE A 95 1.54 -2.02 19.57
CA ILE A 95 0.88 -0.70 19.62
C ILE A 95 -0.63 -0.87 19.70
N SER A 96 -1.19 -1.85 18.98
CA SER A 96 -2.62 -2.11 18.96
C SER A 96 -3.14 -2.54 20.34
N ARG A 97 -2.37 -3.39 21.03
CA ARG A 97 -2.67 -3.82 22.39
C ARG A 97 -2.60 -2.66 23.39
N GLU A 98 -1.47 -1.95 23.42
CA GLU A 98 -1.23 -0.88 24.40
C GLU A 98 -2.28 0.23 24.29
N MET A 99 -2.65 0.63 23.08
CA MET A 99 -3.62 1.70 22.88
C MET A 99 -5.05 1.24 23.19
N SER A 100 -5.36 -0.05 23.01
CA SER A 100 -6.63 -0.63 23.45
C SER A 100 -6.75 -0.63 24.99
N GLU A 101 -5.66 -0.92 25.71
CA GLU A 101 -5.62 -0.89 27.18
C GLU A 101 -5.83 0.53 27.71
N VAL A 102 -5.15 1.52 27.11
CA VAL A 102 -5.30 2.95 27.47
C VAL A 102 -6.74 3.45 27.25
N ASP A 103 -7.40 3.01 26.18
CA ASP A 103 -8.80 3.39 25.91
C ASP A 103 -9.78 2.75 26.91
N SER A 104 -9.47 1.57 27.46
CA SER A 104 -10.30 0.88 28.47
C SER A 104 -10.21 1.46 29.88
N ASP A 105 -9.06 1.99 30.29
CA ASP A 105 -8.88 2.62 31.61
C ASP A 105 -9.45 4.05 31.70
N GLY A 106 -9.72 4.67 30.55
CA GLY A 106 -10.20 6.04 30.41
C GLY A 106 -11.72 6.23 30.57
N GLY A 107 -12.27 5.89 31.74
CA GLY A 107 -13.53 6.45 32.26
C GLY A 107 -14.85 5.85 31.74
N SER A 108 -15.48 5.05 32.60
CA SER A 108 -16.86 4.59 32.52
C SER A 108 -17.87 5.76 32.41
N GLY A 109 -18.41 5.97 31.21
CA GLY A 109 -19.55 6.86 30.96
C GLY A 109 -20.54 6.15 30.04
N GLN A 110 -21.54 5.49 30.64
CA GLN A 110 -22.46 4.51 30.03
C GLN A 110 -23.29 5.03 28.84
N ASN A 111 -23.21 6.32 28.48
CA ASN A 111 -24.00 6.95 27.43
C ASN A 111 -23.18 7.47 26.23
N ARG A 112 -21.83 7.42 26.27
CA ARG A 112 -20.93 7.76 25.12
C ARG A 112 -20.37 6.52 24.41
N ASN A 113 -20.83 5.34 24.79
CA ASN A 113 -20.13 4.09 24.52
C ASN A 113 -20.33 3.57 23.08
N TRP A 114 -21.53 3.67 22.50
CA TRP A 114 -21.83 2.99 21.23
C TRP A 114 -21.06 3.56 20.01
N ILE A 115 -20.93 4.90 19.91
CA ILE A 115 -20.14 5.56 18.85
C ILE A 115 -18.66 5.21 18.98
N ARG A 116 -18.17 5.08 20.23
CA ARG A 116 -16.79 4.69 20.53
C ARG A 116 -16.53 3.20 20.30
N THR A 117 -17.56 2.35 20.42
CA THR A 117 -17.45 0.91 20.11
C THR A 117 -17.56 0.59 18.63
N GLU A 118 -18.26 1.41 17.85
CA GLU A 118 -18.44 1.17 16.40
C GLU A 118 -17.36 1.90 15.56
N TYR A 119 -17.02 3.13 15.93
CA TYR A 119 -16.08 4.01 15.20
C TYR A 119 -14.87 4.48 16.02
N GLY A 120 -14.81 4.16 17.32
CA GLY A 120 -13.67 4.48 18.17
C GLY A 120 -12.58 3.41 18.15
N GLY A 121 -11.48 3.70 18.85
CA GLY A 121 -10.30 2.83 18.89
C GLY A 121 -9.40 2.97 17.66
N ILE A 122 -8.44 2.07 17.57
CA ILE A 122 -7.31 2.11 16.64
C ILE A 122 -7.76 1.79 15.22
N ASP A 123 -7.41 2.64 14.26
CA ASP A 123 -7.63 2.34 12.85
C ASP A 123 -6.39 1.67 12.24
N ALA A 124 -6.33 0.35 12.38
CA ALA A 124 -5.35 -0.51 11.70
C ALA A 124 -6.03 -1.30 10.54
N THR A 125 -7.12 -0.76 9.99
CA THR A 125 -7.97 -1.46 9.00
C THR A 125 -7.20 -1.78 7.72
N SER A 126 -6.43 -0.82 7.20
CA SER A 126 -5.56 -0.99 6.03
C SER A 126 -4.45 -2.03 6.26
N ILE A 127 -3.90 -2.12 7.48
CA ILE A 127 -2.92 -3.14 7.85
C ILE A 127 -3.55 -4.54 7.82
N TRP A 128 -4.71 -4.70 8.48
CA TRP A 128 -5.42 -5.98 8.51
C TRP A 128 -5.87 -6.40 7.10
N ALA A 129 -6.32 -5.43 6.30
CA ALA A 129 -6.67 -5.67 4.90
C ALA A 129 -5.46 -6.16 4.11
N ALA A 130 -4.31 -5.51 4.24
CA ALA A 130 -3.07 -5.96 3.59
C ALA A 130 -2.65 -7.37 4.03
N ALA A 131 -2.63 -7.61 5.35
CA ALA A 131 -2.21 -8.89 5.94
C ALA A 131 -3.09 -10.07 5.50
N THR A 132 -4.38 -9.84 5.26
CA THR A 132 -5.34 -10.86 4.82
C THR A 132 -5.54 -10.90 3.29
N SER A 133 -4.78 -10.10 2.53
CA SER A 133 -4.95 -9.96 1.08
C SER A 133 -3.88 -10.68 0.26
N SER A 134 -2.62 -10.26 0.39
CA SER A 134 -1.50 -10.84 -0.36
C SER A 134 -0.17 -10.45 0.28
N LYS A 135 0.90 -11.17 -0.04
CA LYS A 135 2.26 -10.82 0.42
C LYS A 135 2.68 -9.43 -0.07
N ALA A 136 2.30 -9.07 -1.30
CA ALA A 136 2.60 -7.75 -1.89
C ALA A 136 1.78 -6.61 -1.28
N ALA A 137 0.61 -6.88 -0.67
CA ALA A 137 -0.23 -5.83 -0.10
C ALA A 137 0.37 -5.17 1.15
N LEU A 138 1.20 -5.88 1.92
CA LEU A 138 1.86 -5.31 3.11
C LEU A 138 2.92 -4.25 2.74
N PRO A 139 3.84 -4.49 1.79
CA PRO A 139 4.68 -3.44 1.21
C PRO A 139 3.89 -2.24 0.67
N MET A 140 2.73 -2.48 0.05
CA MET A 140 1.86 -1.39 -0.44
C MET A 140 1.22 -0.58 0.68
N HIS A 141 0.91 -1.19 1.82
CA HIS A 141 0.53 -0.46 3.04
C HIS A 141 1.67 0.41 3.56
N LEU A 142 2.91 -0.08 3.52
CA LEU A 142 4.08 0.73 3.89
C LEU A 142 4.29 1.91 2.93
N LEU A 143 4.07 1.72 1.62
CA LEU A 143 4.04 2.84 0.66
C LEU A 143 2.96 3.87 1.04
N ALA A 144 1.76 3.41 1.41
CA ALA A 144 0.69 4.30 1.88
C ALA A 144 1.13 5.10 3.12
N CYS A 145 1.87 4.49 4.03
CA CYS A 145 2.44 5.17 5.18
C CYS A 145 3.48 6.24 4.79
N ILE A 146 4.35 5.96 3.81
CA ILE A 146 5.31 6.95 3.29
C ILE A 146 4.56 8.14 2.67
N ILE A 147 3.60 7.85 1.78
CA ILE A 147 2.81 8.89 1.11
C ILE A 147 2.03 9.73 2.14
N ALA A 148 1.38 9.09 3.11
CA ALA A 148 0.63 9.77 4.14
C ALA A 148 1.51 10.67 5.04
N ARG A 149 2.78 10.32 5.23
CA ARG A 149 3.73 11.14 6.00
C ARG A 149 4.22 12.36 5.25
N MET A 150 4.37 12.26 3.93
CA MET A 150 5.00 13.29 3.12
C MET A 150 4.01 14.31 2.56
N TRP A 151 2.77 13.90 2.28
CA TRP A 151 1.79 14.74 1.59
C TRP A 151 0.46 14.86 2.34
N SER A 152 -0.24 15.97 2.06
CA SER A 152 -1.62 16.16 2.53
C SER A 152 -2.56 15.14 1.87
N HIS A 153 -3.77 14.97 2.42
CA HIS A 153 -4.70 13.94 1.95
C HIS A 153 -5.08 14.08 0.45
N THR A 154 -5.29 15.30 -0.03
CA THR A 154 -5.67 15.58 -1.42
C THR A 154 -4.51 15.33 -2.39
N GLU A 155 -3.30 15.72 -2.00
CA GLU A 155 -2.06 15.44 -2.74
C GLU A 155 -1.78 13.94 -2.78
N ALA A 156 -1.82 13.26 -1.64
CA ALA A 156 -1.63 11.82 -1.52
C ALA A 156 -2.59 11.03 -2.42
N THR A 157 -3.87 11.43 -2.47
CA THR A 157 -4.85 10.80 -3.35
C THR A 157 -4.50 11.02 -4.84
N SER A 158 -3.94 12.18 -5.19
CA SER A 158 -3.50 12.49 -6.56
C SER A 158 -2.25 11.68 -6.94
N ILE A 159 -1.29 11.56 -6.03
CA ILE A 159 -0.10 10.71 -6.18
C ILE A 159 -0.51 9.26 -6.39
N TRP A 160 -1.45 8.74 -5.59
CA TRP A 160 -1.94 7.37 -5.76
C TRP A 160 -2.59 7.13 -7.12
N VAL A 161 -3.40 8.06 -7.61
CA VAL A 161 -4.02 7.95 -8.94
C VAL A 161 -2.96 7.89 -10.03
N GLU A 162 -1.95 8.76 -9.96
CA GLU A 162 -0.86 8.77 -10.93
C GLU A 162 -0.01 7.49 -10.85
N VAL A 163 0.36 7.05 -9.64
CA VAL A 163 1.15 5.83 -9.42
C VAL A 163 0.45 4.58 -9.95
N VAL A 164 -0.87 4.46 -9.76
CA VAL A 164 -1.65 3.35 -10.31
C VAL A 164 -1.75 3.43 -11.83
N ALA A 165 -1.96 4.63 -12.39
CA ALA A 165 -2.05 4.83 -13.83
C ALA A 165 -0.74 4.50 -14.54
N GLU A 166 0.38 5.04 -14.07
CA GLU A 166 1.72 4.80 -14.61
C GLU A 166 2.12 3.32 -14.48
N ARG A 167 1.81 2.67 -13.35
CA ARG A 167 2.08 1.24 -13.19
C ARG A 167 1.33 0.39 -14.22
N LYS A 168 0.07 0.73 -14.52
CA LYS A 168 -0.70 0.04 -15.57
C LYS A 168 -0.07 0.25 -16.96
N VAL A 169 0.45 1.44 -17.25
CA VAL A 169 1.18 1.72 -18.50
C VAL A 169 2.46 0.89 -18.57
N GLU A 170 3.24 0.82 -17.49
CA GLU A 170 4.49 0.04 -17.45
C GLU A 170 4.26 -1.46 -17.69
N ILE A 171 3.20 -2.05 -17.12
CA ILE A 171 2.89 -3.46 -17.36
C ILE A 171 2.48 -3.70 -18.82
N LYS A 172 1.71 -2.77 -19.42
CA LYS A 172 1.33 -2.84 -20.84
C LYS A 172 2.55 -2.77 -21.75
N SER A 173 3.47 -1.85 -21.51
CA SER A 173 4.68 -1.74 -22.33
C SER A 173 5.58 -2.97 -22.21
N ARG A 174 5.69 -3.57 -21.01
CA ARG A 174 6.43 -4.84 -20.85
C ARG A 174 5.80 -6.01 -21.61
N PHE A 175 4.47 -6.07 -21.69
CA PHE A 175 3.78 -7.06 -22.50
C PHE A 175 4.10 -6.91 -23.98
N GLU A 176 4.14 -5.67 -24.47
CA GLU A 176 4.53 -5.35 -25.85
C GLU A 176 5.97 -5.76 -26.18
N GLU A 177 6.90 -5.58 -25.25
CA GLU A 177 8.33 -5.88 -25.46
C GLU A 177 8.66 -7.37 -25.40
N VAL A 178 8.09 -8.11 -24.44
CA VAL A 178 8.48 -9.49 -24.15
C VAL A 178 7.52 -10.51 -24.76
N GLY A 179 6.27 -10.12 -25.07
CA GLY A 179 5.24 -10.99 -25.64
C GLY A 179 4.66 -12.04 -24.67
N ASP A 180 5.18 -12.11 -23.45
CA ASP A 180 4.67 -12.98 -22.38
C ASP A 180 4.75 -12.25 -21.03
N VAL A 181 3.60 -12.11 -20.37
CA VAL A 181 3.51 -11.59 -19.00
C VAL A 181 2.60 -12.50 -18.17
N PRO A 182 2.84 -12.60 -16.84
CA PRO A 182 2.00 -13.39 -15.98
C PRO A 182 0.52 -13.00 -16.12
N VAL A 183 -0.35 -14.00 -16.24
CA VAL A 183 -1.81 -13.82 -16.33
C VAL A 183 -2.36 -12.91 -15.23
N ALA A 184 -1.80 -13.00 -14.02
CA ALA A 184 -2.18 -12.14 -12.90
C ALA A 184 -2.01 -10.64 -13.19
N TRP A 185 -0.97 -10.25 -13.94
CA TRP A 185 -0.71 -8.86 -14.30
C TRP A 185 -1.72 -8.34 -15.33
N VAL A 186 -2.08 -9.19 -16.29
CA VAL A 186 -3.11 -8.89 -17.28
C VAL A 186 -4.45 -8.60 -16.58
N SER A 187 -4.86 -9.48 -15.66
CA SER A 187 -6.09 -9.27 -14.87
C SER A 187 -5.99 -8.04 -13.96
N ALA A 188 -4.81 -7.75 -13.38
CA ALA A 188 -4.62 -6.61 -12.48
C ALA A 188 -4.77 -5.25 -13.20
N ILE A 189 -4.31 -5.13 -14.45
CA ILE A 189 -4.47 -3.90 -15.24
C ILE A 189 -5.96 -3.56 -15.48
N GLN A 190 -6.79 -4.59 -15.71
CA GLN A 190 -8.21 -4.41 -16.00
C GLN A 190 -9.03 -4.03 -14.77
N GLN A 191 -8.54 -4.37 -13.56
CA GLN A 191 -9.24 -4.01 -12.34
C GLN A 191 -9.22 -2.50 -12.13
N ASP A 192 -10.39 -1.89 -12.05
CA ASP A 192 -10.49 -0.47 -11.72
C ASP A 192 -10.24 -0.24 -10.22
N ILE A 193 -9.44 0.79 -9.92
CA ILE A 193 -9.19 1.26 -8.55
C ILE A 193 -9.60 2.73 -8.53
N THR A 194 -10.76 2.99 -7.97
CA THR A 194 -11.34 4.34 -8.03
C THR A 194 -10.56 5.31 -7.15
N ARG A 195 -10.63 6.60 -7.49
CA ARG A 195 -10.06 7.66 -6.67
C ARG A 195 -10.57 7.63 -5.22
N GLU A 196 -11.83 7.27 -5.02
CA GLU A 196 -12.43 7.13 -3.69
C GLU A 196 -11.82 5.96 -2.91
N GLN A 197 -11.56 4.83 -3.57
CA GLN A 197 -10.88 3.69 -2.95
C GLN A 197 -9.46 4.06 -2.49
N LEU A 198 -8.72 4.77 -3.34
CA LEU A 198 -7.36 5.25 -3.02
C LEU A 198 -7.36 6.27 -1.87
N SER A 199 -8.35 7.17 -1.84
CA SER A 199 -8.53 8.11 -0.73
C SER A 199 -8.82 7.37 0.58
N LYS A 200 -9.70 6.35 0.58
CA LYS A 200 -9.98 5.54 1.79
C LYS A 200 -8.75 4.75 2.25
N TRP A 201 -7.97 4.23 1.31
CA TRP A 201 -6.70 3.54 1.61
C TRP A 201 -5.69 4.47 2.31
N ASP A 202 -5.44 5.66 1.75
CA ASP A 202 -4.59 6.69 2.37
C ASP A 202 -5.12 7.11 3.74
N ALA A 203 -6.43 7.34 3.85
CA ALA A 203 -7.05 7.79 5.10
C ALA A 203 -6.86 6.78 6.24
N SER A 204 -7.03 5.48 5.97
CA SER A 204 -6.78 4.44 6.97
C SER A 204 -5.30 4.33 7.34
N ALA A 205 -4.38 4.40 6.37
CA ALA A 205 -2.94 4.40 6.66
C ALA A 205 -2.52 5.62 7.50
N ARG A 206 -3.10 6.79 7.22
CA ARG A 206 -2.88 8.03 7.99
C ARG A 206 -3.43 7.94 9.41
N ALA A 207 -4.63 7.38 9.59
CA ALA A 207 -5.22 7.18 10.90
C ALA A 207 -4.39 6.19 11.75
N TRP A 208 -3.85 5.15 11.13
CA TRP A 208 -2.87 4.26 11.77
C TRP A 208 -1.64 5.03 12.24
N LEU A 209 -1.01 5.82 11.36
CA LEU A 209 0.20 6.58 11.70
C LEU A 209 -0.02 7.54 12.87
N GLN A 210 -1.16 8.22 12.92
CA GLN A 210 -1.53 9.08 14.04
C GLN A 210 -1.60 8.30 15.36
N THR A 211 -2.14 7.08 15.31
CA THR A 211 -2.19 6.19 16.48
C THR A 211 -0.80 5.74 16.90
N ALA A 212 0.03 5.29 15.95
CA ALA A 212 1.39 4.87 16.21
C ALA A 212 2.25 6.02 16.78
N ASP A 213 2.11 7.24 16.24
CA ASP A 213 2.83 8.42 16.72
C ASP A 213 2.42 8.83 18.14
N LYS A 214 1.14 8.64 18.50
CA LYS A 214 0.68 8.84 19.87
C LYS A 214 1.26 7.79 20.81
N ALA A 215 1.24 6.51 20.42
CA ALA A 215 1.75 5.39 21.22
C ALA A 215 3.29 5.41 21.39
N ARG A 216 4.01 5.96 20.41
CA ARG A 216 5.48 5.97 20.35
C ARG A 216 6.05 7.39 20.28
N GLN A 217 5.35 8.36 20.90
CA GLN A 217 5.68 9.77 20.76
C GLN A 217 7.14 10.09 21.14
N ARG A 218 7.68 9.44 22.17
CA ARG A 218 9.07 9.64 22.60
C ARG A 218 10.05 9.14 21.54
N GLN A 219 9.88 7.91 21.08
CA GLN A 219 10.74 7.28 20.07
C GLN A 219 10.67 8.06 18.75
N TYR A 220 9.46 8.46 18.35
CA TYR A 220 9.25 9.27 17.15
C TYR A 220 9.97 10.63 17.24
N LYS A 221 9.87 11.34 18.37
CA LYS A 221 10.60 12.60 18.59
C LYS A 221 12.11 12.40 18.54
N GLN A 222 12.63 11.35 19.17
CA GLN A 222 14.07 11.05 19.14
C GLN A 222 14.55 10.76 17.71
N PHE A 223 13.79 9.97 16.96
CA PHE A 223 14.08 9.68 15.56
C PHE A 223 14.11 10.95 14.69
N LEU A 224 13.11 11.84 14.84
CA LEU A 224 13.09 13.11 14.11
C LEU A 224 14.28 14.02 14.47
N LEU A 225 14.73 14.03 15.73
CA LEU A 225 15.91 14.78 16.13
C LEU A 225 17.18 14.26 15.46
N ILE A 226 17.31 12.93 15.32
CA ILE A 226 18.44 12.31 14.62
C ILE A 226 18.40 12.66 13.12
N ILE A 227 17.25 12.45 12.47
CA ILE A 227 17.11 12.70 11.03
C ILE A 227 17.33 14.17 10.67
N LYS A 228 16.84 15.12 11.47
CA LYS A 228 17.06 16.54 11.21
C LYS A 228 18.54 16.93 11.17
N ASN A 229 19.41 16.13 11.78
CA ASN A 229 20.86 16.33 11.76
C ASN A 229 21.55 15.59 10.59
N LEU A 230 20.80 14.82 9.80
CA LEU A 230 21.31 14.07 8.64
C LEU A 230 20.81 14.72 7.34
N SER A 231 21.72 15.18 6.49
CA SER A 231 21.38 15.66 5.15
C SER A 231 21.26 14.47 4.19
N ILE A 232 20.07 13.89 4.09
CA ILE A 232 19.78 12.81 3.13
C ILE A 232 18.96 13.40 1.99
N ALA A 233 19.55 13.50 0.80
CA ALA A 233 18.82 13.84 -0.41
C ALA A 233 18.03 12.60 -0.86
N ILE A 234 16.71 12.67 -0.76
CA ILE A 234 15.81 11.54 -1.04
C ILE A 234 15.24 11.63 -2.48
N HIS A 235 15.38 12.78 -3.16
CA HIS A 235 14.87 12.99 -4.51
C HIS A 235 15.97 12.88 -5.56
N GLN A 236 15.63 12.27 -6.70
CA GLN A 236 16.41 12.40 -7.94
C GLN A 236 15.80 13.53 -8.76
N ASP A 237 16.60 14.56 -9.07
CA ASP A 237 16.17 15.64 -9.95
C ASP A 237 15.95 15.11 -11.38
N GLY A 238 14.86 15.56 -12.02
CA GLY A 238 14.56 15.24 -13.43
C GLY A 238 13.82 13.92 -13.70
N THR A 239 13.34 13.22 -12.67
CA THR A 239 12.55 11.97 -12.83
C THR A 239 11.04 12.22 -12.73
N SER A 240 10.21 11.38 -13.37
CA SER A 240 8.75 11.41 -13.20
C SER A 240 8.33 11.12 -11.75
N LEU A 241 7.16 11.60 -11.34
CA LEU A 241 6.63 11.37 -9.98
C LEU A 241 6.58 9.88 -9.65
N TYR A 242 6.04 9.07 -10.56
CA TYR A 242 5.98 7.61 -10.39
C TYR A 242 7.37 7.02 -10.11
N SER A 243 8.36 7.30 -10.97
CA SER A 243 9.72 6.78 -10.82
C SER A 243 10.34 7.20 -9.49
N ASN A 244 10.14 8.45 -9.08
CA ASN A 244 10.64 8.97 -7.81
C ASN A 244 9.97 8.28 -6.61
N VAL A 245 8.64 8.19 -6.60
CA VAL A 245 7.88 7.52 -5.52
C VAL A 245 8.29 6.06 -5.39
N ILE A 246 8.40 5.33 -6.50
CA ILE A 246 8.83 3.93 -6.49
C ILE A 246 10.28 3.81 -6.01
N TYR A 247 11.19 4.69 -6.46
CA TYR A 247 12.58 4.70 -6.01
C TYR A 247 12.70 4.94 -4.50
N VAL A 248 12.03 5.97 -3.98
CA VAL A 248 12.05 6.32 -2.55
C VAL A 248 11.46 5.19 -1.72
N TRP A 249 10.34 4.62 -2.16
CA TRP A 249 9.72 3.49 -1.49
C TRP A 249 10.65 2.28 -1.43
N LYS A 250 11.23 1.85 -2.55
CA LYS A 250 12.18 0.73 -2.59
C LYS A 250 13.37 0.97 -1.68
N SER A 251 14.02 2.12 -1.84
CA SER A 251 15.18 2.52 -1.04
C SER A 251 14.87 2.53 0.46
N ALA A 252 13.68 3.03 0.85
CA ALA A 252 13.27 3.07 2.25
C ALA A 252 13.00 1.66 2.82
N LEU A 253 12.38 0.77 2.04
CA LEU A 253 12.11 -0.60 2.47
C LEU A 253 13.40 -1.42 2.58
N ASP A 254 14.28 -1.34 1.58
CA ASP A 254 15.61 -1.96 1.62
C ASP A 254 16.40 -1.41 2.82
N ALA A 255 16.25 -0.11 3.10
CA ALA A 255 16.90 0.51 4.25
C ALA A 255 16.46 -0.01 5.59
N MET A 256 15.16 -0.10 5.76
CA MET A 256 14.58 -0.59 6.99
C MET A 256 14.80 -2.11 7.13
N GLU A 257 14.78 -2.88 6.05
CA GLU A 257 15.12 -4.32 6.04
C GLU A 257 16.55 -4.55 6.52
N GLY A 258 17.52 -3.80 5.99
CA GLY A 258 18.91 -3.90 6.42
C GLY A 258 19.07 -3.52 7.90
N LEU A 259 18.44 -2.42 8.32
CA LEU A 259 18.48 -1.95 9.71
C LEU A 259 17.93 -2.99 10.70
N VAL A 260 16.76 -3.58 10.42
CA VAL A 260 16.18 -4.60 11.32
C VAL A 260 16.95 -5.92 11.28
N SER A 261 17.67 -6.19 10.19
CA SER A 261 18.54 -7.36 10.03
C SER A 261 19.93 -7.15 10.63
N GLY A 262 20.24 -5.96 11.14
CA GLY A 262 21.56 -5.64 11.70
C GLY A 262 22.67 -5.49 10.67
N THR A 263 22.33 -5.29 9.38
CA THR A 263 23.32 -5.03 8.33
C THR A 263 23.54 -3.52 8.19
N PRO A 264 24.79 -3.05 8.13
CA PRO A 264 25.08 -1.63 7.96
C PRO A 264 24.59 -1.11 6.59
N PHE A 265 24.23 0.17 6.57
CA PHE A 265 23.81 0.94 5.39
C PHE A 265 24.99 1.59 4.68
#